data_AF-E3IVZ4-F1
#
_entry.id   AF-E3IVZ4-F1
#
_cell.length_a   1.000
_cell.length_b   1.000
_cell.length_c   1.000
_cell.angle_alpha   90.00
_cell.angle_beta   90.00
_cell.angle_gamma   90.00
#
_symmetry.space_group_name_H-M   'P 1'
#
loop_
_entity.id
_entity.type
_entity.pdbx_description
1 polymer ?
#
loop_
_entity_poly.entity_id
_entity_poly.type
_entity_poly.pdbx_seq_one_letter_code
_entity_poly.pdbx_strand_id
1 'polypeptide(L)'
;MRGAPENRLPEVRQTVASLARDTDVRMITPDKIVTRTFLGFDAKLDRLMLKGTQWMLPWVQAIAPIEAVNEQCEQPIPKPGVFSRTSRFGARWIDHLCRPPSDLALVGTLAWLRADLDAYICWDGEREQVSNILLPERPKAATWSTRLVATARVGDELQLPPGIRAAVLDGAAATRWIGAIEAPVVVAVLDRSVIDESADEVAMEYRANRGKKTLDLHRDFGLLSPPAGIEALAFTVTP
;
A
#
# COMPACT_ATOMS: atom_id res chain seq x y z
N MET A 1 -8.30 -17.79 -2.23
CA MET A 1 -7.16 -16.95 -2.63
C MET A 1 -5.91 -17.82 -2.61
N ARG A 2 -5.26 -18.05 -3.76
CA ARG A 2 -3.88 -18.59 -3.75
C ARG A 2 -3.02 -17.53 -3.06
N GLY A 3 -2.23 -17.94 -2.07
CA GLY A 3 -1.42 -17.01 -1.28
C GLY A 3 -0.59 -16.11 -2.19
N ALA A 4 -0.56 -14.81 -1.88
CA ALA A 4 0.41 -13.91 -2.50
C ALA A 4 1.80 -14.58 -2.38
N PRO A 5 2.63 -14.55 -3.45
CA PRO A 5 3.95 -15.18 -3.42
C PRO A 5 4.68 -14.70 -2.17
N GLU A 6 5.36 -15.61 -1.48
CA GLU A 6 6.20 -15.27 -0.34
C GLU A 6 7.17 -14.17 -0.76
N ASN A 7 6.90 -12.94 -0.33
CA ASN A 7 7.66 -11.76 -0.70
C ASN A 7 8.95 -11.69 0.14
N ARG A 8 9.71 -12.79 0.18
CA ARG A 8 11.05 -12.82 0.77
C ARG A 8 12.01 -12.27 -0.27
N LEU A 9 12.79 -11.29 0.13
CA LEU A 9 13.82 -10.75 -0.75
C LEU A 9 15.01 -11.72 -0.86
N PRO A 10 15.68 -11.79 -2.03
CA PRO A 10 16.95 -12.47 -2.14
C PRO A 10 18.00 -11.81 -1.23
N GLU A 11 19.08 -12.53 -0.94
CA GLU A 11 20.18 -11.97 -0.16
C GLU A 11 20.72 -10.69 -0.81
N VAL A 12 21.09 -9.72 0.02
CA VAL A 12 21.57 -8.40 -0.43
C VAL A 12 22.69 -8.52 -1.45
N ARG A 13 23.69 -9.39 -1.20
CA ARG A 13 24.81 -9.59 -2.11
C ARG A 13 24.38 -10.17 -3.46
N GLN A 14 23.43 -11.11 -3.46
CA GLN A 14 22.88 -11.69 -4.69
C GLN A 14 22.12 -10.64 -5.50
N THR A 15 21.29 -9.83 -4.84
CA THR A 15 20.56 -8.74 -5.50
C THR A 15 21.52 -7.71 -6.08
N VAL A 16 22.50 -7.24 -5.30
CA VAL A 16 23.47 -6.25 -5.77
C VAL A 16 24.29 -6.75 -6.96
N ALA A 17 24.66 -8.04 -6.98
CA ALA A 17 25.39 -8.64 -8.09
C ALA A 17 24.57 -8.72 -9.40
N SER A 18 23.23 -8.71 -9.31
CA SER A 18 22.35 -8.78 -10.48
C SER A 18 21.81 -7.42 -10.96
N LEU A 19 22.02 -6.34 -10.19
CA LEU A 19 21.56 -5.00 -10.55
C LEU A 19 22.34 -4.44 -11.75
N ALA A 20 21.60 -3.95 -12.74
CA ALA A 20 22.17 -3.15 -13.82
C ALA A 20 22.42 -1.72 -13.34
N ARG A 21 23.49 -1.09 -13.86
CA ARG A 21 23.73 0.34 -13.66
C ARG A 21 22.50 1.16 -14.08
N ASP A 22 22.26 2.25 -13.38
CA ASP A 22 21.15 3.18 -13.58
C ASP A 22 19.76 2.59 -13.24
N THR A 23 19.72 1.44 -12.55
CA THR A 23 18.48 0.91 -11.96
C THR A 23 18.12 1.66 -10.69
N ASP A 24 16.87 2.13 -10.57
CA ASP A 24 16.39 2.68 -9.30
C ASP A 24 16.14 1.55 -8.29
N VAL A 25 16.58 1.79 -7.05
CA VAL A 25 16.52 0.82 -5.97
C VAL A 25 15.92 1.44 -4.72
N ARG A 26 15.22 0.60 -3.96
CA ARG A 26 14.93 0.84 -2.56
C ARG A 26 15.87 0.01 -1.71
N MET A 27 16.49 0.63 -0.72
CA MET A 27 17.44 0.03 0.19
C MET A 27 17.04 0.31 1.63
N ILE A 28 17.18 -0.67 2.51
CA ILE A 28 16.92 -0.56 3.94
C ILE A 28 18.24 -0.69 4.69
N THR A 29 18.52 0.27 5.57
CA THR A 29 19.63 0.25 6.55
C THR A 29 19.06 -0.05 7.95
N PRO A 30 19.83 -0.02 9.05
CA PRO A 30 19.26 -0.16 10.39
C PRO A 30 18.32 0.96 10.82
N ASP A 31 18.40 2.13 10.19
CA ASP A 31 17.72 3.36 10.62
C ASP A 31 16.91 4.06 9.51
N LYS A 32 17.18 3.75 8.24
CA LYS A 32 16.61 4.46 7.09
C LYS A 32 16.12 3.54 5.99
N ILE A 33 15.17 4.08 5.23
CA ILE A 33 14.75 3.62 3.93
C ILE A 33 15.28 4.64 2.93
N VAL A 34 16.01 4.16 1.92
CA VAL A 34 16.71 4.98 0.93
C VAL A 34 16.24 4.59 -0.46
N THR A 35 15.87 5.58 -1.26
CA THR A 35 15.40 5.39 -2.63
C THR A 35 16.29 6.20 -3.57
N ARG A 36 17.13 5.51 -4.35
CA ARG A 36 18.18 6.11 -5.18
C ARG A 36 18.52 5.24 -6.39
N THR A 37 19.19 5.84 -7.36
CA THR A 37 19.70 5.14 -8.54
C THR A 37 21.00 4.40 -8.23
N PHE A 38 21.09 3.12 -8.60
CA PHE A 38 22.26 2.27 -8.45
C PHE A 38 23.34 2.59 -9.51
N LEU A 39 24.58 2.76 -9.08
CA LEU A 39 25.72 3.09 -9.96
C LEU A 39 26.73 1.94 -10.08
N GLY A 40 26.72 0.99 -9.14
CA GLY A 40 27.59 -0.18 -9.16
C GLY A 40 27.92 -0.71 -7.76
N PHE A 41 28.74 -1.75 -7.73
CA PHE A 41 29.20 -2.39 -6.50
C PHE A 41 30.67 -2.78 -6.61
N ASP A 42 31.47 -2.38 -5.63
CA ASP A 42 32.85 -2.83 -5.47
C ASP A 42 32.87 -4.03 -4.51
N ALA A 43 33.05 -5.22 -5.08
CA ALA A 43 33.09 -6.47 -4.33
C ALA A 43 34.34 -6.61 -3.43
N LYS A 44 35.43 -5.90 -3.71
CA LYS A 44 36.65 -5.96 -2.89
C LYS A 44 36.50 -5.13 -1.62
N LEU A 45 35.82 -3.99 -1.74
CA LEU A 45 35.58 -3.06 -0.63
C LEU A 45 34.22 -3.28 0.05
N ASP A 46 33.43 -4.23 -0.43
CA ASP A 46 32.03 -4.43 -0.05
C ASP A 46 31.25 -3.10 -0.05
N ARG A 47 31.41 -2.33 -1.13
CA ARG A 47 30.89 -0.96 -1.22
C ARG A 47 29.84 -0.82 -2.33
N LEU A 48 28.64 -0.45 -1.92
CA LEU A 48 27.54 -0.10 -2.79
C LEU A 48 27.62 1.38 -3.20
N MET A 49 27.53 1.66 -4.49
CA MET A 49 27.53 3.02 -5.03
C MET A 49 26.12 3.38 -5.50
N LEU A 50 25.53 4.40 -4.88
CA LEU A 50 24.24 4.95 -5.25
C LEU A 50 24.43 6.41 -5.68
N LYS A 51 23.52 6.96 -6.48
CA LYS A 51 23.63 8.35 -6.93
C LYS A 51 23.66 9.31 -5.71
N GLY A 52 24.79 9.99 -5.57
CA GLY A 52 25.05 10.96 -4.49
C GLY A 52 25.54 10.36 -3.17
N THR A 53 25.74 9.05 -3.04
CA THR A 53 26.18 8.43 -1.76
C THR A 53 26.83 7.05 -1.94
N GLN A 54 27.54 6.58 -0.93
CA GLN A 54 28.14 5.24 -0.88
C GLN A 54 27.82 4.57 0.44
N TRP A 55 27.59 3.26 0.41
CA TRP A 55 27.24 2.47 1.59
C TRP A 55 28.10 1.22 1.69
N MET A 56 28.42 0.82 2.92
CA MET A 56 29.02 -0.48 3.19
C MET A 56 27.94 -1.56 3.11
N LEU A 57 28.16 -2.61 2.32
CA LEU A 57 27.22 -3.71 2.13
C LEU A 57 26.77 -4.37 3.45
N PRO A 58 27.64 -4.55 4.47
CA PRO A 58 27.23 -5.08 5.78
C PRO A 58 26.19 -4.25 6.53
N TRP A 59 25.99 -2.98 6.16
CA TRP A 59 24.97 -2.11 6.76
C TRP A 59 23.66 -2.10 5.97
N VAL A 60 23.59 -2.82 4.86
CA VAL A 60 22.39 -2.95 4.06
C VAL A 60 21.62 -4.18 4.54
N GLN A 61 20.42 -3.97 5.08
CA GLN A 61 19.55 -5.04 5.57
C GLN A 61 18.73 -5.65 4.43
N ALA A 62 18.30 -4.83 3.47
CA ALA A 62 17.61 -5.27 2.26
C ALA A 62 17.82 -4.28 1.12
N ILE A 63 17.72 -4.77 -0.11
CA ILE A 63 17.72 -3.93 -1.32
C ILE A 63 16.88 -4.62 -2.39
N ALA A 64 16.12 -3.83 -3.14
CA ALA A 64 15.32 -4.32 -4.26
C ALA A 64 15.28 -3.27 -5.38
N PRO A 65 15.26 -3.71 -6.66
CA PRO A 65 14.92 -2.81 -7.76
C PRO A 65 13.46 -2.37 -7.62
N ILE A 66 13.20 -1.14 -8.03
CA ILE A 66 11.86 -0.55 -8.03
C ILE A 66 11.59 0.11 -9.38
N GLU A 67 10.30 0.34 -9.66
CA GLU A 67 9.92 1.21 -10.76
C GLU A 67 10.46 2.64 -10.53
N ALA A 68 10.75 3.34 -11.62
CA ALA A 68 11.49 4.59 -11.63
C ALA A 68 11.00 5.58 -10.57
N VAL A 69 11.95 6.23 -9.89
CA VAL A 69 11.64 7.14 -8.78
C VAL A 69 11.45 8.54 -9.30
N ASN A 70 10.32 9.15 -8.96
CA ASN A 70 10.07 10.57 -9.27
C ASN A 70 11.04 11.49 -8.51
N GLU A 71 11.45 11.10 -7.30
CA GLU A 71 12.36 11.87 -6.45
C GLU A 71 13.22 10.93 -5.60
N GLN A 72 14.53 11.21 -5.53
CA GLN A 72 15.43 10.51 -4.62
C GLN A 72 15.18 10.98 -3.19
N CYS A 73 14.92 10.04 -2.29
CA CYS A 73 14.50 10.38 -0.94
C CYS A 73 15.03 9.39 0.11
N GLU A 74 15.08 9.87 1.33
CA GLU A 74 15.39 9.09 2.53
C GLU A 74 14.27 9.32 3.54
N GLN A 75 13.88 8.27 4.26
CA GLN A 75 12.98 8.38 5.39
C GLN A 75 13.43 7.47 6.53
N PRO A 76 13.14 7.81 7.79
CA PRO A 76 13.35 6.89 8.90
C PRO A 76 12.56 5.59 8.73
N ILE A 77 13.06 4.49 9.29
CA ILE A 77 12.30 3.24 9.35
C ILE A 77 11.12 3.42 10.31
N PRO A 78 9.86 3.22 9.86
CA PRO A 78 8.73 3.17 10.77
C PRO A 78 8.91 1.98 11.70
N LYS A 79 8.83 2.22 13.01
CA LYS A 79 8.91 1.14 14.00
C LYS A 79 7.65 0.28 13.88
N PRO A 80 7.77 -1.05 13.77
CA PRO A 80 6.61 -1.92 13.71
C PRO A 80 5.89 -1.88 15.07
N GLY A 81 4.63 -1.44 15.06
CA GLY A 81 3.76 -1.49 16.23
C GLY A 81 3.14 -2.87 16.42
N VAL A 82 2.19 -2.97 17.33
CA VAL A 82 1.55 -4.24 17.71
C VAL A 82 0.93 -4.96 16.52
N PHE A 83 0.29 -4.26 15.58
CA PHE A 83 -0.31 -4.87 14.39
C PHE A 83 0.74 -5.34 13.41
N SER A 84 1.75 -4.50 13.14
CA SER A 84 2.86 -4.91 12.28
C SER A 84 3.57 -6.15 12.84
N ARG A 85 3.80 -6.25 14.17
CA ARG A 85 4.47 -7.40 14.80
C ARG A 85 3.62 -8.67 14.87
N THR A 86 2.32 -8.55 15.12
CA THR A 86 1.40 -9.70 15.25
C THR A 86 0.86 -10.19 13.91
N SER A 87 0.90 -9.34 12.88
CA SER A 87 0.58 -9.74 11.51
C SER A 87 1.69 -10.58 10.88
N ARG A 88 1.38 -11.17 9.73
CA ARG A 88 2.38 -11.86 8.88
C ARG A 88 3.51 -10.93 8.41
N PHE A 89 3.37 -9.62 8.55
CA PHE A 89 4.39 -8.64 8.18
C PHE A 89 5.51 -8.53 9.23
N GLY A 90 5.28 -8.92 10.49
CA GLY A 90 6.22 -8.65 11.58
C GLY A 90 7.58 -9.32 11.40
N ALA A 91 7.58 -10.60 11.03
CA ALA A 91 8.81 -11.35 10.77
C ALA A 91 9.54 -10.92 9.48
N ARG A 92 8.87 -10.13 8.62
CA ARG A 92 9.37 -9.71 7.31
C ARG A 92 9.25 -8.20 7.11
N TRP A 93 9.34 -7.44 8.21
CA TRP A 93 9.09 -6.00 8.18
C TRP A 93 10.05 -5.29 7.23
N ILE A 94 11.33 -5.65 7.28
CA ILE A 94 12.37 -5.09 6.41
C ILE A 94 12.08 -5.41 4.93
N ASP A 95 11.74 -6.65 4.60
CA ASP A 95 11.39 -7.06 3.23
C ASP A 95 10.14 -6.31 2.75
N HIS A 96 9.13 -6.19 3.62
CA HIS A 96 7.90 -5.46 3.34
C HIS A 96 8.16 -3.98 3.09
N LEU A 97 8.99 -3.31 3.90
CA LEU A 97 9.35 -1.91 3.68
C LEU A 97 10.20 -1.71 2.42
N CYS A 98 11.04 -2.69 2.07
CA CYS A 98 11.89 -2.65 0.89
C CYS A 98 11.10 -2.86 -0.41
N ARG A 99 10.10 -3.74 -0.38
CA ARG A 99 9.26 -4.05 -1.55
C ARG A 99 7.81 -4.30 -1.12
N PRO A 100 7.09 -3.26 -0.66
CA PRO A 100 5.70 -3.40 -0.31
C PRO A 100 4.89 -3.71 -1.58
N PRO A 101 3.79 -4.47 -1.47
CA PRO A 101 2.88 -4.67 -2.58
C PRO A 101 2.14 -3.35 -2.86
N SER A 102 2.55 -2.66 -3.92
CA SER A 102 1.98 -1.39 -4.37
C SER A 102 0.61 -1.57 -5.06
N ASP A 103 -0.29 -2.34 -4.46
CA ASP A 103 -1.50 -2.88 -5.10
C ASP A 103 -2.82 -2.47 -4.44
N LEU A 104 -2.78 -1.54 -3.48
CA LEU A 104 -3.96 -0.99 -2.80
C LEU A 104 -4.20 0.47 -3.20
N ALA A 105 -5.45 0.82 -3.49
CA ALA A 105 -5.89 2.20 -3.65
C ALA A 105 -7.00 2.55 -2.63
N LEU A 106 -6.86 3.71 -1.98
CA LEU A 106 -7.92 4.34 -1.19
C LEU A 106 -8.48 5.50 -2.00
N VAL A 107 -9.77 5.46 -2.29
CA VAL A 107 -10.48 6.48 -3.07
C VAL A 107 -11.43 7.21 -2.14
N GLY A 108 -11.29 8.53 -2.02
CA GLY A 108 -12.06 9.31 -1.06
C GLY A 108 -11.69 10.79 -1.06
N THR A 109 -12.13 11.50 -0.03
CA THR A 109 -11.73 12.89 0.20
C THR A 109 -10.30 12.92 0.73
N LEU A 110 -9.31 13.39 -0.05
CA LEU A 110 -7.90 13.32 0.32
C LEU A 110 -7.56 13.91 1.70
N ALA A 111 -8.21 15.01 2.07
CA ALA A 111 -7.98 15.63 3.38
C ALA A 111 -8.39 14.69 4.53
N TRP A 112 -9.48 13.95 4.35
CA TRP A 112 -10.02 13.03 5.37
C TRP A 112 -9.21 11.74 5.39
N LEU A 113 -8.94 11.13 4.22
CA LEU A 113 -8.06 9.97 4.12
C LEU A 113 -6.69 10.22 4.78
N ARG A 114 -6.11 11.41 4.61
CA ARG A 114 -4.84 11.77 5.27
C ARG A 114 -4.99 11.88 6.78
N ALA A 115 -6.07 12.48 7.26
CA ALA A 115 -6.35 12.56 8.70
C ALA A 115 -6.53 11.16 9.32
N ASP A 116 -7.21 10.25 8.63
CA ASP A 116 -7.40 8.87 9.08
C ASP A 116 -6.10 8.07 9.06
N LEU A 117 -5.23 8.30 8.07
CA LEU A 117 -3.89 7.72 8.03
C LEU A 117 -2.98 8.22 9.16
N ASP A 118 -3.26 9.42 9.69
CA ASP A 118 -2.56 9.97 10.84
C ASP A 118 -3.10 9.45 12.17
N ALA A 119 -4.26 8.78 12.17
CA ALA A 119 -4.85 8.17 13.36
C ALA A 119 -4.02 6.98 13.87
N TYR A 120 -4.31 6.60 15.12
CA TYR A 120 -3.70 5.45 15.77
C TYR A 120 -4.72 4.33 15.95
N ILE A 121 -4.32 3.11 15.62
CA ILE A 121 -5.05 1.92 16.03
C ILE A 121 -4.44 1.44 17.35
N CYS A 122 -5.30 1.21 18.33
CA CYS A 122 -4.91 0.72 19.66
C CYS A 122 -5.28 -0.75 19.81
N TRP A 123 -4.36 -1.55 20.36
CA TRP A 123 -4.61 -2.93 20.74
C TRP A 123 -3.79 -3.26 21.98
N ASP A 124 -4.44 -3.78 23.01
CA ASP A 124 -3.80 -4.25 24.25
C ASP A 124 -2.83 -3.23 24.87
N GLY A 125 -3.26 -1.97 24.99
CA GLY A 125 -2.45 -0.88 25.56
C GLY A 125 -1.34 -0.34 24.66
N GLU A 126 -1.09 -0.96 23.50
CA GLU A 126 -0.19 -0.45 22.48
C GLU A 126 -0.94 0.34 21.40
N ARG A 127 -0.22 1.22 20.70
CA ARG A 127 -0.76 2.00 19.58
C ARG A 127 0.18 1.99 18.38
N GLU A 128 -0.39 1.97 17.20
CA GLU A 128 0.33 2.06 15.94
C GLU A 128 -0.38 3.02 14.99
N GLN A 129 0.39 3.90 14.34
CA GLN A 129 -0.19 4.83 13.38
C GLN A 129 -0.59 4.08 12.11
N VAL A 130 -1.79 4.35 11.58
CA VAL A 130 -2.33 3.66 10.40
C VAL A 130 -1.38 3.79 9.20
N SER A 131 -0.78 4.97 9.02
CA SER A 131 0.18 5.22 7.94
C SER A 131 1.45 4.36 8.01
N ASN A 132 1.84 3.86 9.18
CA ASN A 132 2.97 2.92 9.27
C ASN A 132 2.60 1.55 8.70
N ILE A 133 1.32 1.16 8.77
CA ILE A 133 0.83 -0.12 8.29
C ILE A 133 0.51 -0.05 6.80
N LEU A 134 -0.25 0.98 6.39
CA LEU A 134 -0.71 1.11 5.00
C LEU A 134 0.33 1.74 4.07
N LEU A 135 1.36 2.40 4.61
CA LEU A 135 2.44 3.03 3.83
C LEU A 135 1.87 3.88 2.67
N PRO A 136 1.11 4.95 2.95
CA PRO A 136 0.49 5.75 1.91
C PRO A 136 1.53 6.50 1.08
N GLU A 137 1.27 6.61 -0.21
CA GLU A 137 2.05 7.47 -1.09
C GLU A 137 1.90 8.93 -0.68
N ARG A 138 3.04 9.61 -0.51
CA ARG A 138 3.12 11.03 -0.20
C ARG A 138 4.43 11.61 -0.76
N PRO A 139 4.51 12.94 -0.94
CA PRO A 139 5.77 13.58 -1.30
C PRO A 139 6.89 13.14 -0.34
N LYS A 140 8.05 12.80 -0.91
CA LYS A 140 9.24 12.32 -0.17
C LYS A 140 9.09 11.00 0.59
N ALA A 141 8.05 10.20 0.32
CA ALA A 141 7.99 8.83 0.82
C ALA A 141 9.00 7.94 0.07
N ALA A 142 9.97 7.40 0.78
CA ALA A 142 10.93 6.46 0.18
C ALA A 142 10.30 5.08 -0.08
N THR A 143 9.27 4.70 0.68
CA THR A 143 8.46 3.50 0.46
C THR A 143 6.98 3.79 0.59
N TRP A 144 6.17 3.08 -0.20
CA TRP A 144 4.71 3.16 -0.16
C TRP A 144 4.09 1.87 -0.71
N SER A 145 2.95 1.46 -0.13
CA SER A 145 2.11 0.32 -0.54
C SER A 145 0.76 0.79 -1.07
N THR A 146 0.28 1.95 -0.62
CA THR A 146 -1.10 2.40 -0.83
C THR A 146 -1.14 3.71 -1.61
N ARG A 147 -1.92 3.73 -2.70
CA ARG A 147 -2.23 4.97 -3.46
C ARG A 147 -3.40 5.70 -2.80
N LEU A 148 -3.34 7.03 -2.76
CA LEU A 148 -4.46 7.88 -2.33
C LEU A 148 -5.04 8.61 -3.53
N VAL A 149 -6.33 8.40 -3.80
CA VAL A 149 -7.01 8.95 -4.96
C VAL A 149 -8.14 9.88 -4.51
N ALA A 150 -8.10 11.12 -4.97
CA ALA A 150 -9.07 12.14 -4.59
C ALA A 150 -10.34 12.01 -5.43
N THR A 151 -11.50 11.89 -4.79
CA THR A 151 -12.81 11.96 -5.48
C THR A 151 -13.02 13.28 -6.25
N ALA A 152 -12.46 14.39 -5.76
CA ALA A 152 -12.56 15.70 -6.41
C ALA A 152 -11.64 15.88 -7.64
N ARG A 153 -10.62 15.03 -7.82
CA ARG A 153 -9.73 15.08 -9.01
C ARG A 153 -10.20 14.16 -10.12
N VAL A 154 -11.29 13.43 -9.90
CA VAL A 154 -11.89 12.50 -10.84
C VAL A 154 -12.78 13.24 -11.83
N GLY A 155 -12.29 14.32 -12.44
CA GLY A 155 -13.01 14.97 -13.53
C GLY A 155 -13.16 13.96 -14.68
N ASP A 156 -14.38 13.48 -14.87
CA ASP A 156 -14.89 12.56 -15.90
C ASP A 156 -14.23 11.16 -16.08
N GLU A 157 -13.00 10.90 -15.60
CA GLU A 157 -12.39 9.56 -15.66
C GLU A 157 -11.54 9.23 -14.41
N LEU A 158 -11.97 8.24 -13.61
CA LEU A 158 -11.14 7.64 -12.58
C LEU A 158 -10.20 6.61 -13.22
N GLN A 159 -8.93 6.96 -13.40
CA GLN A 159 -7.93 6.00 -13.82
C GLN A 159 -7.08 5.58 -12.62
N LEU A 160 -7.32 4.38 -12.12
CA LEU A 160 -6.41 3.76 -11.16
C LEU A 160 -5.11 3.39 -11.89
N PRO A 161 -3.93 3.57 -11.26
CA PRO A 161 -2.68 3.12 -11.85
C PRO A 161 -2.73 1.60 -12.16
N PRO A 162 -2.01 1.14 -13.20
CA PRO A 162 -1.92 -0.28 -13.49
C PRO A 162 -1.34 -1.03 -12.29
N GLY A 163 -1.81 -2.26 -12.07
CA GLY A 163 -1.33 -3.13 -11.00
C GLY A 163 -2.08 -3.03 -9.67
N ILE A 164 -3.04 -2.12 -9.53
CA ILE A 164 -3.93 -2.10 -8.35
C ILE A 164 -4.80 -3.37 -8.34
N ARG A 165 -4.73 -4.11 -7.22
CA ARG A 165 -5.43 -5.37 -6.98
C ARG A 165 -6.68 -5.17 -6.14
N ALA A 166 -6.69 -4.15 -5.29
CA ALA A 166 -7.81 -3.80 -4.43
C ALA A 166 -8.04 -2.28 -4.39
N ALA A 167 -9.30 -1.87 -4.49
CA ALA A 167 -9.72 -0.49 -4.27
C ALA A 167 -10.72 -0.42 -3.11
N VAL A 168 -10.48 0.49 -2.17
CA VAL A 168 -11.40 0.83 -1.09
C VAL A 168 -12.01 2.20 -1.40
N LEU A 169 -13.33 2.24 -1.55
CA LEU A 169 -14.10 3.44 -1.81
C LEU A 169 -14.66 3.95 -0.49
N ASP A 170 -14.21 5.12 -0.06
CA ASP A 170 -14.59 5.74 1.20
C ASP A 170 -15.75 6.73 1.01
N GLY A 171 -16.93 6.29 1.40
CA GLY A 171 -18.16 7.08 1.39
C GLY A 171 -18.84 7.21 0.04
N ALA A 172 -20.01 7.86 0.05
CA ALA A 172 -20.89 8.00 -1.10
C ALA A 172 -20.21 8.63 -2.33
N ALA A 173 -19.39 9.67 -2.11
CA ALA A 173 -18.68 10.37 -3.19
C ALA A 173 -17.69 9.45 -3.94
N ALA A 174 -17.05 8.50 -3.25
CA ALA A 174 -16.14 7.54 -3.87
C ALA A 174 -16.91 6.41 -4.55
N THR A 175 -17.98 5.94 -3.93
CA THR A 175 -18.82 4.85 -4.45
C THR A 175 -19.45 5.16 -5.81
N ARG A 176 -19.75 6.44 -6.10
CA ARG A 176 -20.24 6.85 -7.44
C ARG A 176 -19.28 6.49 -8.59
N TRP A 177 -18.00 6.31 -8.30
CA TRP A 177 -16.97 5.95 -9.28
C TRP A 177 -16.74 4.46 -9.44
N ILE A 178 -17.52 3.61 -8.76
CA ILE A 178 -17.32 2.15 -8.76
C ILE A 178 -17.28 1.52 -10.16
N GLY A 179 -18.00 2.11 -11.12
CA GLY A 179 -18.01 1.69 -12.52
C GLY A 179 -16.73 1.97 -13.30
N ALA A 180 -15.88 2.88 -12.82
CA ALA A 180 -14.57 3.20 -13.38
C ALA A 180 -13.42 2.46 -12.68
N ILE A 181 -13.72 1.60 -11.69
CA ILE A 181 -12.71 0.84 -10.95
C ILE A 181 -12.42 -0.47 -11.67
N GLU A 182 -11.20 -0.60 -12.19
CA GLU A 182 -10.70 -1.83 -12.84
C GLU A 182 -10.03 -2.81 -11.86
N ALA A 183 -9.92 -2.44 -10.58
CA ALA A 183 -9.28 -3.27 -9.56
C ALA A 183 -10.10 -4.56 -9.32
N PRO A 184 -9.48 -5.77 -9.36
CA PRO A 184 -10.18 -7.04 -9.19
C PRO A 184 -10.99 -7.21 -7.90
N VAL A 185 -10.61 -6.51 -6.84
CA VAL A 185 -11.31 -6.48 -5.56
C VAL A 185 -11.77 -5.05 -5.29
N VAL A 186 -13.05 -4.89 -4.99
CA VAL A 186 -13.64 -3.61 -4.63
C VAL A 186 -14.28 -3.73 -3.25
N VAL A 187 -14.01 -2.75 -2.40
CA VAL A 187 -14.64 -2.60 -1.08
C VAL A 187 -15.25 -1.20 -1.02
N ALA A 188 -16.58 -1.10 -0.97
CA ALA A 188 -17.26 0.17 -0.74
C ALA A 188 -17.60 0.30 0.74
N VAL A 189 -17.18 1.40 1.38
CA VAL A 189 -17.49 1.75 2.76
C VAL A 189 -18.56 2.84 2.73
N LEU A 190 -19.70 2.56 3.34
CA LEU A 190 -20.91 3.36 3.30
C LEU A 190 -21.28 3.79 4.71
N ASP A 191 -21.44 5.09 4.90
CA ASP A 191 -21.91 5.65 6.15
C ASP A 191 -23.44 5.78 6.11
N ARG A 192 -24.12 4.81 6.71
CA ARG A 192 -25.59 4.74 6.84
C ARG A 192 -26.14 5.76 7.83
N SER A 193 -25.29 6.47 8.57
CA SER A 193 -25.74 7.61 9.39
C SER A 193 -26.04 8.86 8.55
N VAL A 194 -25.55 8.90 7.32
CA VAL A 194 -25.80 9.97 6.35
C VAL A 194 -26.90 9.54 5.38
N ILE A 195 -27.93 10.37 5.21
CA ILE A 195 -29.07 10.11 4.30
C ILE A 195 -28.61 10.38 2.85
N ASP A 196 -27.77 9.52 2.29
CA ASP A 196 -27.48 9.48 0.84
C ASP A 196 -27.74 8.06 0.31
N GLU A 197 -29.02 7.73 0.14
CA GLU A 197 -29.50 6.41 -0.34
C GLU A 197 -28.98 6.06 -1.75
N SER A 198 -28.56 7.07 -2.53
CA SER A 198 -28.13 6.89 -3.92
C SER A 198 -26.84 6.08 -4.06
N ALA A 199 -25.90 6.22 -3.13
CA ALA A 199 -24.64 5.49 -3.18
C ALA A 199 -24.82 3.99 -2.88
N ASP A 200 -25.79 3.67 -2.02
CA ASP A 200 -26.10 2.30 -1.64
C ASP A 200 -26.71 1.55 -2.83
N GLU A 201 -27.66 2.17 -3.53
CA GLU A 201 -28.25 1.63 -4.75
C GLU A 201 -27.19 1.41 -5.83
N VAL A 202 -26.31 2.39 -6.06
CA VAL A 202 -25.21 2.28 -7.04
C VAL A 202 -24.28 1.12 -6.69
N ALA A 203 -23.87 0.97 -5.43
CA ALA A 203 -23.01 -0.13 -5.01
C ALA A 203 -23.68 -1.50 -5.16
N MET A 204 -24.95 -1.60 -4.76
CA MET A 204 -25.71 -2.85 -4.84
C MET A 204 -26.00 -3.24 -6.29
N GLU A 205 -26.42 -2.30 -7.13
CA GLU A 205 -26.67 -2.52 -8.56
C GLU A 205 -25.38 -2.93 -9.27
N TYR A 206 -24.27 -2.23 -9.01
CA TYR A 206 -23.00 -2.59 -9.61
C TYR A 206 -22.53 -3.98 -9.16
N ARG A 207 -22.65 -4.31 -7.88
CA ARG A 207 -22.36 -5.66 -7.38
C ARG A 207 -23.25 -6.71 -8.04
N ALA A 208 -24.54 -6.44 -8.23
CA ALA A 208 -25.46 -7.37 -8.87
C ALA A 208 -25.14 -7.60 -10.35
N ASN A 209 -24.76 -6.55 -11.08
CA ASN A 209 -24.54 -6.59 -12.52
C ASN A 209 -23.11 -6.99 -12.92
N ARG A 210 -22.10 -6.63 -12.11
CA ARG A 210 -20.68 -6.80 -12.42
C ARG A 210 -19.92 -7.63 -11.39
N GLY A 211 -20.48 -7.81 -10.19
CA GLY A 211 -19.87 -8.61 -9.14
C GLY A 211 -19.92 -10.09 -9.48
N LYS A 212 -18.75 -10.74 -9.55
CA LYS A 212 -18.66 -12.18 -9.77
C LYS A 212 -18.87 -12.98 -8.49
N LYS A 213 -18.33 -12.47 -7.38
CA LYS A 213 -18.40 -13.10 -6.06
C LYS A 213 -18.43 -12.03 -4.99
N THR A 214 -19.43 -12.08 -4.12
CA THR A 214 -19.47 -11.36 -2.85
C THR A 214 -18.40 -11.91 -1.91
N LEU A 215 -17.63 -11.01 -1.31
CA LEU A 215 -16.64 -11.33 -0.30
C LEU A 215 -17.23 -11.01 1.07
N ASP A 216 -17.04 -11.94 1.99
CA ASP A 216 -17.46 -11.80 3.38
C ASP A 216 -16.33 -11.10 4.16
N LEU A 217 -16.61 -9.95 4.77
CA LEU A 217 -15.60 -9.17 5.48
C LEU A 217 -14.91 -9.96 6.60
N HIS A 218 -15.67 -10.80 7.29
CA HIS A 218 -15.15 -11.58 8.40
C HIS A 218 -14.33 -12.78 7.91
N ARG A 219 -14.91 -13.60 7.03
CA ARG A 219 -14.27 -14.82 6.55
C ARG A 219 -13.14 -14.56 5.56
N ASP A 220 -13.31 -13.60 4.65
CA ASP A 220 -12.38 -13.35 3.55
C ASP A 220 -11.30 -12.28 3.93
N PHE A 221 -11.57 -11.39 4.89
CA PHE A 221 -10.61 -10.35 5.33
C PHE A 221 -10.26 -10.37 6.82
N GLY A 222 -10.92 -11.20 7.65
CA GLY A 222 -10.69 -11.23 9.10
C GLY A 222 -11.21 -9.99 9.84
N LEU A 223 -12.02 -9.15 9.18
CA LEU A 223 -12.59 -7.96 9.80
C LEU A 223 -13.70 -8.34 10.78
N LEU A 224 -13.71 -7.71 11.95
CA LEU A 224 -14.89 -7.73 12.81
C LEU A 224 -16.01 -6.91 12.15
N SER A 225 -17.25 -7.17 12.55
CA SER A 225 -18.41 -6.44 12.03
C SER A 225 -18.14 -4.92 12.06
N PRO A 226 -18.45 -4.19 10.98
CA PRO A 226 -18.29 -2.74 10.96
C PRO A 226 -18.99 -2.07 12.16
N PRO A 227 -18.51 -0.90 12.60
CA PRO A 227 -19.19 -0.10 13.62
C PRO A 227 -20.65 0.18 13.25
N ALA A 228 -21.50 0.41 14.26
CA ALA A 228 -22.90 0.76 14.03
C ALA A 228 -23.00 2.01 13.14
N GLY A 229 -23.87 1.96 12.13
CA GLY A 229 -24.02 3.04 11.14
C GLY A 229 -23.04 2.95 9.98
N ILE A 230 -22.04 2.06 10.00
CA ILE A 230 -21.15 1.81 8.87
C ILE A 230 -21.51 0.46 8.23
N GLU A 231 -21.60 0.45 6.92
CA GLU A 231 -21.66 -0.77 6.12
C GLU A 231 -20.45 -0.86 5.21
N ALA A 232 -19.94 -2.07 4.99
CA ALA A 232 -18.93 -2.30 3.97
C ALA A 232 -19.35 -3.44 3.06
N LEU A 233 -19.28 -3.19 1.75
CA LEU A 233 -19.62 -4.13 0.69
C LEU A 233 -18.35 -4.52 -0.06
N ALA A 234 -17.93 -5.77 0.07
CA ALA A 234 -16.76 -6.29 -0.64
C ALA A 234 -17.16 -7.31 -1.71
N PHE A 235 -16.56 -7.22 -2.89
CA PHE A 235 -16.80 -8.15 -3.98
C PHE A 235 -15.65 -8.16 -4.99
N THR A 236 -15.68 -9.15 -5.89
CA THR A 236 -14.74 -9.25 -7.01
C THR A 236 -15.39 -8.82 -8.32
N VAL A 237 -14.64 -8.14 -9.17
CA VAL A 237 -15.05 -7.71 -10.51
C VAL A 237 -14.25 -8.44 -11.58
N THR A 238 -14.77 -8.50 -12.80
CA THR A 238 -14.01 -8.99 -13.97
C THR A 238 -13.23 -7.81 -14.55
N PRO A 239 -11.91 -7.91 -14.78
CA PRO A 239 -11.19 -6.93 -15.56
C PRO A 239 -11.64 -6.95 -17.02
#